data_AF-A0A7W1IWX0-F1
#
_entry.id   AF-A0A7W1IWX0-F1
#
_cell.length_a   1.000
_cell.length_b   1.000
_cell.length_c   1.000
_cell.angle_alpha   90.00
_cell.angle_beta   90.00
_cell.angle_gamma   90.00
#
_symmetry.space_group_name_H-M   'P 1'
#
loop_
_entity.id
_entity.type
_entity.pdbx_description
1 polymer ?
#
loop_
_entity_poly.entity_id
_entity_poly.type
_entity_poly.pdbx_seq_one_letter_code
_entity_poly.pdbx_strand_id
1 'polypeptide(L)' 'GALVREAEFGESKADFRSKMSIALKEANETDYWLNLLKDTGYLTEKMFQSISDDCLELIKILVATVKTTKQ' A
#
# COMPACT_ATOMS: atom_id res chain seq x y z
N GLY A 1 -5.62 1.45 3.74
CA GLY A 1 -6.75 2.38 3.98
C GLY A 1 -7.00 2.58 5.46
N ALA A 2 -7.65 1.62 6.13
CA ALA A 2 -7.95 1.70 7.56
C ALA A 2 -6.71 2.01 8.43
N LEU A 3 -5.59 1.34 8.17
CA LEU A 3 -4.33 1.59 8.91
C LEU A 3 -3.78 3.00 8.78
N VAL A 4 -3.97 3.65 7.62
CA VAL A 4 -3.57 5.06 7.44
C VAL A 4 -4.42 5.95 8.33
N ARG A 5 -5.74 5.67 8.41
CA ARG A 5 -6.67 6.39 9.27
C ARG A 5 -6.39 6.16 10.76
N GLU A 6 -6.02 4.95 11.15
CA GLU A 6 -5.55 4.66 12.51
C GLU A 6 -4.25 5.41 12.82
N ALA A 7 -3.30 5.41 11.87
CA ALA A 7 -2.01 6.08 12.04
C ALA A 7 -2.18 7.60 12.28
N GLU A 8 -3.11 8.26 11.59
CA GLU A 8 -3.40 9.69 11.76
C GLU A 8 -3.72 10.09 13.22
N PHE A 9 -4.27 9.16 14.01
CA PHE A 9 -4.57 9.35 15.43
C PHE A 9 -3.64 8.55 16.35
N GLY A 10 -2.51 8.07 15.82
CA GLY A 10 -1.53 7.29 16.57
C GLY A 10 -0.95 8.07 17.75
N GLU A 11 -0.76 7.39 18.87
CA GLU A 11 -0.37 8.03 20.14
C GLU A 11 1.09 8.51 20.15
N SER A 12 1.89 8.07 19.18
CA SER A 12 3.30 8.45 19.03
C SER A 12 3.78 8.34 17.59
N LYS A 13 4.94 8.97 17.29
CA LYS A 13 5.63 8.79 16.00
C LYS A 13 5.98 7.33 15.71
N ALA A 14 6.28 6.54 16.76
CA ALA A 14 6.58 5.12 16.61
C ALA A 14 5.35 4.30 16.23
N ASP A 15 4.20 4.61 16.84
CA ASP A 15 2.92 3.98 16.51
C ASP A 15 2.47 4.36 15.08
N PHE A 16 2.51 5.65 14.72
CA PHE A 16 2.27 6.11 13.35
C PHE A 16 3.13 5.33 12.33
N ARG A 17 4.45 5.23 12.60
CA ARG A 17 5.38 4.47 11.76
C ARG A 17 4.98 3.00 11.64
N SER A 18 4.63 2.37 12.75
CA SER A 18 4.23 0.96 12.79
C SER A 18 3.01 0.74 11.90
N LYS A 19 1.97 1.54 12.07
CA LYS A 19 0.73 1.48 11.28
C LYS A 19 0.97 1.76 9.79
N MET A 20 1.79 2.76 9.45
CA MET A 20 2.19 3.01 8.05
C MET A 20 2.99 1.85 7.44
N SER A 21 3.81 1.16 8.24
CA SER A 21 4.57 -0.01 7.78
C SER A 21 3.65 -1.20 7.51
N ILE A 22 2.61 -1.41 8.33
CA ILE A 22 1.59 -2.44 8.08
C ILE A 22 0.78 -2.08 6.83
N ALA A 23 0.38 -0.82 6.66
CA ALA A 23 -0.33 -0.36 5.46
C ALA A 23 0.49 -0.61 4.18
N LEU A 24 1.82 -0.40 4.24
CA LEU A 24 2.73 -0.71 3.15
C LEU A 24 2.78 -2.22 2.86
N LYS A 25 2.79 -3.08 3.87
CA LYS A 25 2.75 -4.54 3.70
C LYS A 25 1.46 -4.98 3.00
N GLU A 26 0.31 -4.49 3.44
CA GLU A 26 -0.99 -4.78 2.82
C GLU A 26 -1.06 -4.31 1.35
N ALA A 27 -0.49 -3.15 1.05
CA ALA A 27 -0.43 -2.65 -0.32
C ALA A 27 0.43 -3.55 -1.23
N ASN A 28 1.59 -4.02 -0.74
CA ASN A 28 2.42 -5.00 -1.48
C ASN A 28 1.71 -6.34 -1.67
N GLU A 29 0.98 -6.82 -0.65
CA GLU A 29 0.17 -8.05 -0.78
C GLU A 29 -0.95 -7.85 -1.82
N THR A 30 -1.57 -6.68 -1.87
CA THR A 30 -2.58 -6.33 -2.89
C THR A 30 -1.97 -6.35 -4.29
N ASP A 31 -0.80 -5.75 -4.49
CA ASP A 31 -0.09 -5.78 -5.78
C ASP A 31 0.21 -7.22 -6.24
N TYR A 32 0.65 -8.08 -5.32
CA TYR A 32 0.83 -9.51 -5.62
C TYR A 32 -0.47 -10.18 -6.11
N TRP A 33 -1.59 -9.92 -5.42
CA TRP A 33 -2.89 -10.47 -5.84
C TRP A 33 -3.36 -9.93 -7.19
N LEU A 34 -3.10 -8.66 -7.51
CA LEU A 34 -3.41 -8.10 -8.83
C LEU A 34 -2.65 -8.82 -9.95
N ASN A 35 -1.36 -9.09 -9.74
CA ASN A 35 -0.56 -9.86 -10.69
C ASN A 35 -1.12 -11.27 -10.87
N LEU A 36 -1.43 -11.97 -9.77
CA LEU A 36 -2.01 -13.32 -9.86
C LEU A 36 -3.37 -13.32 -10.58
N LEU A 37 -4.23 -12.34 -10.32
CA LEU A 37 -5.53 -12.21 -10.98
C LEU A 37 -5.41 -11.91 -12.48
N LYS A 38 -4.38 -11.15 -12.87
CA LYS A 38 -4.04 -10.96 -14.29
C LYS A 38 -3.56 -12.27 -14.92
N ASP A 39 -2.60 -12.95 -14.29
CA ASP A 39 -1.99 -14.17 -14.83
C ASP A 39 -2.99 -15.34 -14.96
N THR A 40 -4.00 -15.37 -14.09
CA THR A 40 -5.09 -16.35 -14.12
C THR A 40 -6.26 -15.94 -15.01
N GLY A 41 -6.18 -14.80 -15.69
CA GLY A 41 -7.19 -14.32 -16.64
C GLY A 41 -8.47 -13.77 -16.00
N TYR A 42 -8.48 -13.52 -14.69
CA TYR A 42 -9.61 -12.88 -13.99
C TYR A 42 -9.67 -11.36 -14.26
N LEU A 43 -8.54 -10.74 -14.58
CA LEU A 43 -8.45 -9.35 -14.99
C LEU A 43 -8.02 -9.23 -16.44
N THR A 44 -8.67 -8.34 -17.18
CA THR A 44 -8.15 -7.91 -18.49
C THR A 44 -6.92 -7.02 -18.29
N GLU A 45 -6.04 -6.94 -19.29
CA GLU A 45 -4.84 -6.09 -19.23
C GLU A 45 -5.18 -4.64 -18.87
N LYS A 46 -6.27 -4.11 -19.45
CA LYS A 46 -6.72 -2.73 -19.18
C LYS A 46 -7.16 -2.54 -17.72
N MET A 47 -7.86 -3.52 -17.15
CA MET A 47 -8.29 -3.47 -15.74
C MET A 47 -7.08 -3.60 -14.80
N PHE A 48 -6.19 -4.56 -15.08
CA PHE A 48 -4.97 -4.74 -14.32
C PHE A 48 -4.13 -3.46 -14.33
N GLN A 49 -3.85 -2.89 -15.50
CA GLN A 49 -3.02 -1.69 -15.62
C GLN A 49 -3.60 -0.53 -14.82
N SER A 50 -4.91 -0.29 -14.95
CA SER A 50 -5.59 0.79 -14.21
C SER A 50 -5.46 0.64 -12.70
N ILE A 51 -5.58 -0.58 -12.16
CA ILE A 51 -5.56 -0.80 -10.70
C ILE A 51 -4.13 -0.92 -10.17
N SER A 52 -3.23 -1.56 -10.93
CA SER A 52 -1.82 -1.73 -10.58
C SER A 52 -1.10 -0.38 -10.53
N ASP A 53 -1.37 0.53 -11.47
CA ASP A 53 -0.78 1.87 -11.45
C ASP A 53 -1.11 2.64 -10.17
N ASP A 54 -2.39 2.64 -9.77
CA ASP A 54 -2.85 3.27 -8.52
C ASP A 54 -2.21 2.58 -7.30
N CYS A 55 -2.12 1.25 -7.30
CA CYS A 55 -1.52 0.49 -6.21
C CYS A 55 -0.03 0.82 -6.06
N LEU A 56 0.71 0.90 -7.16
CA LEU A 56 2.12 1.26 -7.18
C LEU A 56 2.37 2.70 -6.73
N GLU A 57 1.48 3.63 -7.09
CA GLU A 57 1.53 5.00 -6.58
C GLU A 57 1.33 5.04 -5.06
N LEU A 58 0.33 4.32 -4.53
CA LEU A 58 0.10 4.20 -3.09
C LEU A 58 1.32 3.60 -2.36
N ILE A 59 1.94 2.56 -2.91
CA ILE A 59 3.17 1.97 -2.37
C ILE A 59 4.28 3.01 -2.29
N LYS A 60 4.50 3.81 -3.35
CA LYS A 60 5.53 4.87 -3.37
C LYS A 60 5.30 5.90 -2.26
N ILE A 61 4.05 6.35 -2.09
CA ILE A 61 3.67 7.33 -1.05
C ILE A 61 3.91 6.74 0.36
N LEU A 62 3.52 5.48 0.59
CA LEU A 62 3.71 4.81 1.88
C LEU A 62 5.20 4.59 2.18
N VAL A 63 6.00 4.18 1.19
CA VAL A 63 7.47 4.05 1.32
C VAL A 63 8.09 5.40 1.69
N ALA A 64 7.72 6.48 1.00
CA ALA A 64 8.21 7.82 1.32
C ALA A 64 7.87 8.20 2.76
N THR A 65 6.61 8.00 3.18
CA THR A 65 6.12 8.30 4.53
C THR A 65 6.86 7.52 5.62
N VAL A 66 7.08 6.21 5.43
CA VAL A 66 7.81 5.37 6.40
C VAL A 66 9.28 5.78 6.50
N LYS A 67 9.89 6.21 5.38
CA LYS A 67 11.28 6.69 5.35
C LYS A 67 11.44 8.06 6.01
N THR A 68 10.56 9.02 5.72
CA THR A 68 10.65 10.37 6.28
C THR A 68 10.36 10.39 7.77
N THR A 69 9.47 9.54 8.27
CA THR A 69 9.23 9.38 9.72
C THR A 69 10.42 8.76 10.48
N LYS A 70 11.53 8.41 9.80
CA LYS A 70 12.71 7.75 10.40
C LYS A 70 13.76 8.76 10.85
N GLN A 71 13.68 9.95 10.26
CA GLN A 71 14.39 11.15 10.64
C GLN A 71 13.60 11.87 11.74
#